data_AF-A0A9P5C612-F1
#
_entry.id   AF-A0A9P5C612-F1
#
_cell.length_a   1.000
_cell.length_b   1.000
_cell.length_c   1.000
_cell.angle_alpha   90.00
_cell.angle_beta   90.00
_cell.angle_gamma   90.00
#
_symmetry.space_group_name_H-M   'P 1'
#
loop_
_entity.id
_entity.type
_entity.pdbx_description
1 polymer ?
#
loop_
_entity_poly.entity_id
_entity_poly.type
_entity_poly.pdbx_seq_one_letter_code
_entity_poly.pdbx_strand_id
1 'polypeptide(L)'
;MFYNRKEVATRIAILYTGNILATAFAGLIAAGIFHGLGDVAGISGWQWLFILQGIVTFLIAIVGFFLLPDFPHNTWWLTQAERDLAVSRMAIDTVGKSEDTSVWTGFRQAAKDPMVWVFAFMAHMHLAANGFKNFFPTVVQTLGFNTTITLVLTCPPYLIAGAVTIAVSWSSGKFNERTWHITISKIVATIGFLVACAPLGVAGRYVAMVIFTIGTYGVNSLILGWCGSTCGQTPEKKAVAIGIVTTIMNASFIWTPYLWPKSDAPRYVIALSSSAAFSIATFLTAWVAKIVFMRRNKKMRESDAEVQTFFVY
;
A
#
# COMPACT_ATOMS: atom_id res chain seq x y z
N MET A 1 11.34 15.01 13.42
CA MET A 1 10.26 15.10 12.40
C MET A 1 10.11 16.56 12.03
N PHE A 2 10.42 16.99 10.80
CA PHE A 2 10.42 18.41 10.39
C PHE A 2 9.03 19.03 10.13
N TYR A 3 7.99 18.21 10.13
CA TYR A 3 6.65 18.59 9.68
C TYR A 3 5.66 18.55 10.84
N ASN A 4 4.69 19.47 10.84
CA ASN A 4 3.58 19.41 11.78
C ASN A 4 2.57 18.31 11.38
N ARG A 5 1.71 17.87 12.31
CA ARG A 5 0.70 16.81 12.14
C ARG A 5 -0.22 17.07 10.93
N LYS A 6 -0.48 18.33 10.59
CA LYS A 6 -1.29 18.73 9.43
C LYS A 6 -0.55 18.56 8.10
N GLU A 7 0.76 18.79 8.08
CA GLU A 7 1.63 18.71 6.91
C GLU A 7 2.10 17.28 6.62
N VAL A 8 2.33 16.48 7.67
CA VAL A 8 2.87 15.12 7.57
C VAL A 8 2.05 14.25 6.61
N ALA A 9 0.72 14.33 6.67
CA ALA A 9 -0.16 13.54 5.81
C ALA A 9 0.08 13.85 4.32
N THR A 10 0.16 15.13 3.95
CA THR A 10 0.41 15.56 2.57
C THR A 10 1.81 15.16 2.11
N ARG A 11 2.83 15.29 2.97
CA ARG A 11 4.22 14.90 2.64
C ARG A 11 4.36 13.40 2.41
N ILE A 12 3.71 12.58 3.23
CA ILE A 12 3.64 11.12 3.05
C ILE A 12 2.92 10.78 1.74
N ALA A 13 1.84 11.47 1.38
CA ALA A 13 1.14 11.25 0.11
C ALA A 13 2.04 11.53 -1.11
N ILE A 14 2.81 12.62 -1.09
CA ILE A 14 3.80 12.93 -2.14
C ILE A 14 4.84 11.81 -2.25
N LEU A 15 5.38 11.34 -1.11
CA LEU A 15 6.36 10.25 -1.08
C LEU A 15 5.79 8.96 -1.69
N TYR A 16 4.56 8.58 -1.34
CA TYR A 16 3.90 7.38 -1.89
C TYR A 16 3.62 7.49 -3.40
N THR A 17 3.45 8.70 -3.93
CA THR A 17 3.30 8.92 -5.38
C THR A 17 4.55 8.46 -6.13
N GLY A 18 5.74 8.65 -5.55
CA GLY A 18 6.99 8.12 -6.10
C GLY A 18 7.01 6.60 -6.22
N ASN A 19 6.46 5.87 -5.24
CA ASN A 19 6.36 4.40 -5.29
C ASN A 19 5.43 3.92 -6.42
N ILE A 20 4.30 4.61 -6.62
CA ILE A 20 3.37 4.33 -7.71
C ILE A 20 4.04 4.54 -9.07
N LEU A 21 4.72 5.67 -9.25
CA LEU A 21 5.44 5.99 -10.48
C LEU A 21 6.56 4.96 -10.74
N ALA A 22 7.35 4.61 -9.72
CA ALA A 22 8.38 3.59 -9.85
C ALA A 22 7.81 2.25 -10.33
N THR A 23 6.68 1.81 -9.77
CA THR A 23 6.01 0.56 -10.18
C THR A 23 5.48 0.65 -11.60
N ALA A 24 4.89 1.78 -11.99
CA ALA A 24 4.34 1.99 -13.33
C ALA A 24 5.42 2.05 -14.42
N PHE A 25 6.55 2.69 -14.14
CA PHE A 25 7.64 2.87 -15.11
C PHE A 25 8.66 1.73 -15.12
N ALA A 26 8.67 0.84 -14.13
CA ALA A 26 9.59 -0.30 -14.10
C ALA A 26 9.53 -1.15 -15.38
N GLY A 27 8.31 -1.47 -15.85
CA GLY A 27 8.11 -2.20 -17.11
C GLY A 27 8.61 -1.42 -18.33
N LEU A 28 8.39 -0.11 -18.38
CA LEU A 28 8.83 0.75 -19.48
C LEU A 28 10.37 0.83 -19.57
N ILE A 29 11.04 0.98 -18.42
CA ILE A 29 12.50 0.97 -18.32
C ILE A 29 13.05 -0.38 -18.79
N ALA A 30 12.46 -1.48 -18.32
CA ALA A 30 12.84 -2.82 -18.75
C ALA A 30 12.63 -3.03 -20.26
N ALA A 31 11.53 -2.53 -20.82
CA ALA A 31 11.26 -2.59 -22.26
C ALA A 31 12.33 -1.88 -23.08
N GLY A 32 12.72 -0.65 -22.68
CA GLY A 32 13.76 0.11 -23.35
C GLY A 32 15.13 -0.58 -23.31
N ILE A 33 15.48 -1.17 -22.16
CA ILE A 33 16.75 -1.87 -21.99
C ILE A 33 16.77 -3.16 -22.79
N PHE A 34 15.73 -3.99 -22.73
CA PHE A 34 15.70 -5.24 -23.49
C PHE A 34 15.64 -5.01 -25.01
N HIS A 35 15.05 -3.90 -25.46
CA HIS A 35 15.03 -3.55 -26.89
C HIS A 35 16.37 -2.99 -27.39
N GLY A 36 17.04 -2.14 -26.61
CA GLY A 36 18.20 -1.38 -27.08
C GLY A 36 19.58 -1.88 -26.61
N LEU A 37 19.63 -2.67 -25.53
CA LEU A 37 20.87 -3.08 -24.87
C LEU A 37 21.05 -4.60 -24.80
N GLY A 38 20.14 -5.38 -25.38
CA GLY A 38 20.36 -6.82 -25.58
C GLY A 38 21.62 -7.04 -26.42
N ASP A 39 22.58 -7.78 -25.86
CA ASP A 39 23.85 -8.15 -26.50
C ASP A 39 24.86 -6.99 -26.72
N VAL A 40 24.55 -5.79 -26.26
CA VAL A 40 25.52 -4.69 -26.23
C VAL A 40 26.63 -5.05 -25.26
N ALA A 41 27.89 -4.95 -25.71
CA ALA A 41 29.08 -5.37 -24.98
C ALA A 41 29.09 -6.87 -24.55
N GLY A 42 28.32 -7.72 -25.24
CA GLY A 42 28.25 -9.16 -24.95
C GLY A 42 27.57 -9.51 -23.63
N ILE A 43 26.87 -8.56 -23.01
CA ILE A 43 26.12 -8.75 -21.77
C ILE A 43 24.62 -8.82 -22.07
N SER A 44 23.93 -9.70 -21.37
CA SER A 44 22.50 -9.89 -21.56
C SER A 44 21.69 -8.71 -21.01
N GLY A 45 20.52 -8.45 -21.59
CA GLY A 45 19.69 -7.29 -21.22
C GLY A 45 19.29 -7.24 -19.73
N TRP A 46 19.15 -8.39 -19.05
CA TRP A 46 18.83 -8.42 -17.62
C TRP A 46 20.00 -7.97 -16.75
N GLN A 47 21.24 -8.18 -17.19
CA GLN A 47 22.44 -7.66 -16.52
C GLN A 47 22.51 -6.15 -16.67
N TRP A 48 22.25 -5.63 -17.89
CA TRP A 48 22.13 -4.19 -18.13
C TRP A 48 21.04 -3.53 -17.27
N LEU A 49 19.91 -4.20 -17.06
CA LEU A 49 18.84 -3.74 -16.17
C LEU A 49 19.36 -3.48 -14.75
N PHE A 50 20.08 -4.44 -14.16
CA PHE A 50 20.64 -4.30 -12.81
C PHE A 50 21.76 -3.26 -12.74
N ILE A 51 22.64 -3.21 -13.75
CA ILE A 51 23.73 -2.22 -13.80
C ILE A 51 23.16 -0.81 -13.83
N LEU A 52 22.23 -0.51 -14.74
CA LEU A 52 21.65 0.83 -14.88
C LEU A 52 20.83 1.22 -13.65
N GLN A 53 20.00 0.32 -13.11
CA GLN A 53 19.26 0.59 -11.87
C GLN A 53 20.20 0.82 -10.69
N GLY A 54 21.28 0.05 -10.59
CA GLY A 54 22.31 0.20 -9.55
C GLY A 54 23.01 1.55 -9.63
N ILE A 55 23.48 1.95 -10.82
CA ILE A 55 24.14 3.24 -11.05
C ILE A 55 23.21 4.40 -10.67
N VAL A 56 21.97 4.39 -11.18
CA VAL A 56 21.01 5.47 -10.87
C VAL A 56 20.72 5.53 -9.37
N THR A 57 20.53 4.38 -8.72
CA THR A 57 20.29 4.32 -7.26
C THR A 57 21.50 4.84 -6.47
N PHE A 58 22.71 4.48 -6.89
CA PHE A 58 23.95 4.96 -6.27
C PHE A 58 24.11 6.48 -6.39
N LEU A 59 23.84 7.04 -7.58
CA LEU A 59 23.87 8.50 -7.79
C LEU A 59 22.82 9.21 -6.93
N ILE A 60 21.60 8.69 -6.87
CA ILE A 60 20.54 9.23 -6.00
C ILE A 60 20.95 9.14 -4.52
N ALA A 61 21.63 8.07 -4.10
CA ALA A 61 22.12 7.91 -2.74
C ALA A 61 23.21 8.96 -2.40
N ILE A 62 24.14 9.22 -3.31
CA ILE A 62 25.15 10.29 -3.15
C ILE A 62 24.45 11.65 -3.02
N VAL A 63 23.52 11.96 -3.92
CA VAL A 63 22.76 13.22 -3.88
C VAL A 63 21.96 13.34 -2.59
N GLY A 64 21.33 12.24 -2.16
CA GLY A 64 20.60 12.14 -0.90
C GLY A 64 21.50 12.38 0.32
N PHE A 65 22.72 11.86 0.32
CA PHE A 65 23.69 12.08 1.40
C PHE A 65 24.01 13.57 1.61
N PHE A 66 24.07 14.36 0.52
CA PHE A 66 24.35 15.80 0.61
C PHE A 66 23.10 16.67 0.83
N LEU A 67 21.94 16.27 0.29
CA LEU A 67 20.72 17.09 0.30
C LEU A 67 19.77 16.79 1.46
N LEU A 68 19.74 15.54 1.96
CA LEU A 68 18.72 15.11 2.90
C LEU A 68 19.08 15.62 4.31
N PRO A 69 18.21 16.45 4.94
CA PRO A 69 18.51 17.01 6.25
C PRO A 69 18.38 15.95 7.35
N ASP A 70 19.30 15.95 8.31
CA ASP A 70 19.27 15.04 9.47
C ASP A 70 18.17 15.43 10.47
N PHE A 71 18.53 16.12 11.55
CA PHE A 71 17.60 16.69 12.51
C PHE A 71 17.67 18.20 12.44
N PRO A 72 16.57 18.92 12.76
CA PRO A 72 16.56 20.38 12.68
C PRO A 72 17.72 21.05 13.41
N HIS A 73 18.23 20.46 14.50
CA HIS A 73 19.35 20.99 15.26
C HIS A 73 20.74 20.68 14.65
N ASN A 74 20.86 19.67 13.79
CA ASN A 74 22.13 19.20 13.20
C ASN A 74 22.26 19.49 11.70
N THR A 75 21.21 20.00 11.05
CA THR A 75 21.24 20.29 9.61
C THR A 75 22.17 21.46 9.30
N TRP A 76 23.26 21.17 8.58
CA TRP A 76 24.34 22.11 8.30
C TRP A 76 23.94 23.33 7.45
N TRP A 77 22.92 23.21 6.61
CA TRP A 77 22.46 24.28 5.71
C TRP A 77 21.34 25.16 6.28
N LEU A 78 20.85 24.88 7.50
CA LEU A 78 19.88 25.74 8.20
C LEU A 78 20.60 26.80 9.05
N THR A 79 20.13 28.05 8.96
CA THR A 79 20.54 29.13 9.86
C THR A 79 19.99 28.92 11.27
N GLN A 80 20.61 29.52 12.29
CA GLN A 80 20.18 29.36 13.69
C GLN A 80 18.69 29.73 13.88
N ALA A 81 18.23 30.81 13.26
CA ALA A 81 16.82 31.23 13.32
C ALA A 81 15.85 30.19 12.72
N GLU A 82 16.23 29.52 11.63
CA GLU A 82 15.43 28.47 11.02
C GLU A 82 15.42 27.19 11.87
N ARG A 83 16.54 26.86 12.52
CA ARG A 83 16.62 25.73 13.46
C ARG A 83 15.70 25.95 14.65
N ASP A 84 15.75 27.13 15.25
CA ASP A 84 14.91 27.49 16.41
C ASP A 84 13.42 27.51 16.03
N LEU A 85 13.09 27.99 14.83
CA LEU A 85 11.73 27.91 14.28
C LEU A 85 11.29 26.45 14.08
N ALA A 86 12.14 25.59 13.51
CA ALA A 86 11.81 24.19 13.28
C ALA A 86 11.61 23.43 14.60
N VAL A 87 12.47 23.65 15.59
CA VAL A 87 12.36 23.02 16.92
C VAL A 87 11.13 23.52 17.67
N SER A 88 10.86 24.83 17.67
CA SER A 88 9.67 25.40 18.33
C SER A 88 8.37 24.88 17.70
N ARG A 89 8.29 24.80 16.36
CA ARG A 89 7.15 24.20 15.66
C ARG A 89 6.92 22.75 16.05
N MET A 90 7.97 21.96 16.26
CA MET A 90 7.86 20.58 16.73
C MET A 90 7.37 20.51 18.19
N ALA A 91 7.88 21.38 19.05
CA ALA A 91 7.51 21.40 20.47
C ALA A 91 6.03 21.78 20.67
N ILE A 92 5.54 22.78 19.92
CA ILE A 92 4.15 23.25 19.97
C ILE A 92 3.16 22.16 19.51
N ASP A 93 3.56 21.29 18.59
CA ASP A 93 2.70 20.26 18.01
C ASP A 93 2.79 18.90 18.73
N THR A 94 3.63 18.82 19.77
CA THR A 94 3.73 17.68 20.68
C THR A 94 2.78 17.87 21.87
N VAL A 95 1.48 18.04 21.59
CA VAL A 95 0.45 18.04 22.63
C VAL A 95 0.12 16.60 23.01
N GLY A 96 0.20 16.29 24.31
CA GLY A 96 -0.24 15.01 24.87
C GLY A 96 0.79 13.88 24.79
N LYS A 97 2.05 14.11 25.22
CA LYS A 97 2.85 12.99 25.74
C LYS A 97 2.14 12.48 27.00
N SER A 98 1.23 11.52 26.86
CA SER A 98 0.91 10.62 27.96
C SER A 98 2.21 9.96 28.40
N GLU A 99 2.43 9.78 29.69
CA GLU A 99 3.63 9.11 30.24
C GLU A 99 4.04 7.92 29.36
N ASP A 100 5.30 7.91 28.91
CA ASP A 100 5.86 6.86 28.06
C ASP A 100 5.56 5.52 28.74
N THR A 101 4.64 4.73 28.17
CA THR A 101 4.38 3.40 28.71
C THR A 101 5.49 2.48 28.24
N SER A 102 5.95 1.55 29.08
CA SER A 102 6.97 0.59 28.66
C SER A 102 6.57 -0.08 27.34
N VAL A 103 7.51 -0.22 26.40
CA VAL A 103 7.30 -0.89 25.10
C VAL A 103 6.64 -2.26 25.29
N TRP A 104 7.00 -2.96 26.37
CA TRP A 104 6.43 -4.26 26.72
C TRP A 104 4.95 -4.19 27.11
N THR A 105 4.54 -3.10 27.76
CA THR A 105 3.14 -2.81 28.07
C THR A 105 2.35 -2.55 26.79
N GLY A 106 2.88 -1.69 25.91
CA GLY A 106 2.30 -1.43 24.59
C GLY A 106 2.16 -2.72 23.76
N PHE A 107 3.18 -3.58 23.80
CA PHE A 107 3.14 -4.88 23.14
C PHE A 107 2.06 -5.79 23.70
N ARG A 108 1.98 -5.94 25.03
CA ARG A 108 0.95 -6.77 25.67
C ARG A 108 -0.46 -6.25 25.39
N GLN A 109 -0.64 -4.93 25.35
CA GLN A 109 -1.92 -4.31 25.00
C GLN A 109 -2.29 -4.54 23.53
N ALA A 110 -1.35 -4.39 22.60
CA ALA A 110 -1.58 -4.62 21.18
C ALA A 110 -1.89 -6.11 20.90
N ALA A 111 -1.10 -7.03 21.47
CA ALA A 111 -1.26 -8.47 21.28
C ALA A 111 -2.60 -9.00 21.83
N LYS A 112 -3.11 -8.39 22.92
CA LYS A 112 -4.41 -8.76 23.51
C LYS A 112 -5.60 -8.07 22.85
N ASP A 113 -5.39 -7.04 22.02
CA ASP A 113 -6.49 -6.34 21.38
C ASP A 113 -7.03 -7.14 20.19
N PRO A 114 -8.27 -7.64 20.24
CA PRO A 114 -8.83 -8.43 19.14
C PRO A 114 -8.91 -7.64 17.83
N MET A 115 -9.01 -6.31 17.87
CA MET A 115 -9.05 -5.51 16.64
C MET A 115 -7.72 -5.55 15.88
N VAL A 116 -6.58 -5.68 16.57
CA VAL A 116 -5.28 -5.80 15.90
C VAL A 116 -5.26 -7.05 15.01
N TRP A 117 -5.84 -8.16 15.48
CA TRP A 117 -5.93 -9.40 14.72
C TRP A 117 -6.94 -9.34 13.58
N VAL A 118 -8.06 -8.64 13.77
CA VAL A 118 -9.02 -8.35 12.68
C VAL A 118 -8.34 -7.53 11.58
N PHE A 119 -7.58 -6.49 11.93
CA PHE A 119 -6.81 -5.70 10.96
C PHE A 119 -5.69 -6.51 10.32
N ALA A 120 -5.01 -7.38 11.07
CA ALA A 120 -3.96 -8.24 10.55
C ALA A 120 -4.52 -9.23 9.50
N PHE A 121 -5.65 -9.88 9.79
CA PHE A 121 -6.32 -10.76 8.84
C PHE A 121 -6.81 -9.99 7.61
N MET A 122 -7.46 -8.82 7.80
CA MET A 122 -7.91 -7.98 6.69
C MET A 122 -6.74 -7.55 5.79
N ALA A 123 -5.62 -7.11 6.38
CA ALA A 123 -4.42 -6.70 5.66
C ALA A 123 -3.78 -7.90 4.94
N HIS A 124 -3.71 -9.08 5.58
CA HIS A 124 -3.17 -10.29 4.97
C HIS A 124 -4.00 -10.74 3.77
N MET A 125 -5.34 -10.81 3.88
CA MET A 125 -6.21 -11.11 2.74
C MET A 125 -6.09 -10.04 1.64
N HIS A 126 -5.95 -8.77 2.03
CA HIS A 126 -5.74 -7.70 1.08
C HIS A 126 -4.44 -7.90 0.28
N LEU A 127 -3.31 -8.14 0.95
CA LEU A 127 -2.02 -8.31 0.28
C LEU A 127 -1.93 -9.65 -0.46
N ALA A 128 -2.60 -10.70 0.04
CA ALA A 128 -2.73 -11.97 -0.68
C ALA A 128 -3.42 -11.78 -2.04
N ALA A 129 -4.51 -10.99 -2.10
CA ALA A 129 -5.16 -10.63 -3.35
C ALA A 129 -4.26 -9.80 -4.29
N ASN A 130 -3.23 -9.12 -3.77
CA ASN A 130 -2.26 -8.37 -4.56
C ASN A 130 -1.09 -9.23 -5.05
N GLY A 131 -1.07 -10.55 -4.77
CA GLY A 131 0.00 -11.46 -5.20
C GLY A 131 0.22 -11.46 -6.73
N PHE A 132 -0.80 -11.11 -7.51
CA PHE A 132 -0.69 -10.95 -8.96
C PHE A 132 0.39 -9.96 -9.40
N LYS A 133 0.74 -8.96 -8.58
CA LYS A 133 1.72 -7.94 -8.93
C LYS A 133 3.07 -8.53 -9.30
N ASN A 134 3.47 -9.61 -8.60
CA ASN A 134 4.74 -10.31 -8.84
C ASN A 134 4.76 -11.03 -10.20
N PHE A 135 3.58 -11.37 -10.73
CA PHE A 135 3.42 -12.14 -11.95
C PHE A 135 2.75 -11.33 -13.06
N PHE A 136 2.54 -10.03 -12.86
CA PHE A 136 1.75 -9.21 -13.77
C PHE A 136 2.36 -9.15 -15.19
N PRO A 137 3.68 -8.99 -15.38
CA PRO A 137 4.29 -9.10 -16.70
C PRO A 137 4.03 -10.46 -17.37
N THR A 138 4.12 -11.56 -16.60
CA THR A 138 3.83 -12.91 -17.08
C THR A 138 2.38 -13.05 -17.53
N VAL A 139 1.45 -12.48 -16.78
CA VAL A 139 0.02 -12.46 -17.12
C VAL A 139 -0.21 -11.65 -18.40
N VAL A 140 0.41 -10.48 -18.54
CA VAL A 140 0.30 -9.66 -19.76
C VAL A 140 0.95 -10.36 -20.97
N GLN A 141 2.01 -11.14 -20.76
CA GLN A 141 2.67 -11.91 -21.82
C GLN A 141 1.73 -12.91 -22.49
N THR A 142 0.77 -13.45 -21.74
CA THR A 142 -0.23 -14.38 -22.29
C THR A 142 -1.20 -13.75 -23.30
N LEU A 143 -1.15 -12.43 -23.51
CA LEU A 143 -1.87 -11.75 -24.59
C LEU A 143 -1.25 -12.02 -25.98
N GLY A 144 -0.03 -12.57 -26.03
CA GLY A 144 0.63 -12.99 -27.28
C GLY A 144 1.43 -11.89 -27.98
N PHE A 145 1.70 -10.77 -27.30
CA PHE A 145 2.58 -9.73 -27.81
C PHE A 145 4.06 -10.07 -27.59
N ASN A 146 4.96 -9.37 -28.29
CA ASN A 146 6.39 -9.47 -28.04
C ASN A 146 6.77 -8.90 -26.65
N THR A 147 7.95 -9.26 -26.15
CA THR A 147 8.43 -8.88 -24.82
C THR A 147 8.36 -7.37 -24.55
N THR A 148 8.77 -6.54 -25.52
CA THR A 148 8.76 -5.08 -25.38
C THR A 148 7.35 -4.54 -25.21
N ILE A 149 6.43 -4.94 -26.09
CA ILE A 149 5.02 -4.51 -26.02
C ILE A 149 4.36 -5.03 -24.74
N THR A 150 4.62 -6.28 -24.35
CA THR A 150 4.13 -6.85 -23.09
C THR A 150 4.55 -6.01 -21.89
N LEU A 151 5.82 -5.60 -21.81
CA LEU A 151 6.31 -4.77 -20.71
C LEU A 151 5.72 -3.36 -20.73
N VAL A 152 5.55 -2.75 -21.91
CA VAL A 152 4.87 -1.46 -22.06
C VAL A 152 3.42 -1.54 -21.58
N LEU A 153 2.70 -2.62 -21.90
CA LEU A 153 1.30 -2.83 -21.50
C LEU A 153 1.12 -3.02 -19.98
N THR A 154 2.19 -3.26 -19.21
CA THR A 154 2.07 -3.28 -17.74
C THR A 154 1.89 -1.88 -17.15
N CYS A 155 2.33 -0.83 -17.86
CA CYS A 155 2.37 0.54 -17.33
C CYS A 155 0.97 1.17 -17.15
N PRO A 156 0.06 1.16 -18.15
CA PRO A 156 -1.23 1.84 -18.02
C PRO A 156 -2.10 1.37 -16.84
N PRO A 157 -2.24 0.06 -16.54
CA PRO A 157 -2.97 -0.42 -15.37
C PRO A 157 -2.49 0.23 -14.06
N TYR A 158 -1.17 0.35 -13.86
CA TYR A 158 -0.60 0.95 -12.65
C TYR A 158 -0.79 2.46 -12.58
N LEU A 159 -0.67 3.18 -13.70
CA LEU A 159 -0.92 4.64 -13.72
C LEU A 159 -2.38 4.97 -13.38
N ILE A 160 -3.33 4.25 -14.00
CA ILE A 160 -4.75 4.46 -13.74
C ILE A 160 -5.07 4.11 -12.27
N ALA A 161 -4.55 2.98 -11.78
CA ALA A 161 -4.69 2.57 -10.39
C ALA A 161 -4.08 3.58 -9.40
N GLY A 162 -2.97 4.21 -9.77
CA GLY A 162 -2.34 5.29 -9.02
C GLY A 162 -3.23 6.52 -8.88
N ALA A 163 -3.78 7.01 -10.00
CA ALA A 163 -4.71 8.14 -10.00
C ALA A 163 -5.97 7.83 -9.17
N VAL A 164 -6.55 6.65 -9.35
CA VAL A 164 -7.73 6.21 -8.58
C VAL A 164 -7.41 6.08 -7.08
N THR A 165 -6.22 5.60 -6.71
CA THR A 165 -5.79 5.52 -5.31
C THR A 165 -5.81 6.86 -4.61
N ILE A 166 -5.31 7.90 -5.28
CA ILE A 166 -5.29 9.27 -4.74
C ILE A 166 -6.73 9.76 -4.52
N ALA A 167 -7.61 9.56 -5.52
CA ALA A 167 -9.01 9.94 -5.42
C ALA A 167 -9.75 9.20 -4.30
N VAL A 168 -9.55 7.89 -4.17
CA VAL A 168 -10.16 7.04 -3.13
C VAL A 168 -9.66 7.43 -1.75
N SER A 169 -8.36 7.66 -1.59
CA SER A 169 -7.76 8.05 -0.30
C SER A 169 -8.23 9.44 0.15
N TRP A 170 -8.28 10.40 -0.78
CA TRP A 170 -8.81 11.74 -0.51
C TRP A 170 -10.30 11.70 -0.14
N SER A 171 -11.10 10.95 -0.90
CA SER A 171 -12.53 10.78 -0.63
C SER A 171 -12.77 10.13 0.74
N SER A 172 -12.05 9.04 1.07
CA SER A 172 -12.18 8.37 2.35
C SER A 172 -11.81 9.27 3.53
N GLY A 173 -10.75 10.08 3.38
CA GLY A 173 -10.37 11.08 4.36
C GLY A 173 -11.43 12.17 4.55
N LYS A 174 -12.03 12.65 3.46
CA LYS A 174 -13.06 13.71 3.49
C LYS A 174 -14.38 13.25 4.13
N PHE A 175 -14.85 12.05 3.78
CA PHE A 175 -16.10 11.50 4.31
C PHE A 175 -15.93 10.79 5.65
N ASN A 176 -14.68 10.56 6.08
CA ASN A 176 -14.34 9.78 7.26
C ASN A 176 -15.10 8.44 7.28
N GLU A 177 -15.17 7.77 6.13
CA GLU A 177 -15.74 6.44 5.93
C GLU A 177 -14.71 5.61 5.17
N ARG A 178 -14.33 4.47 5.73
CA ARG A 178 -13.27 3.58 5.23
C ARG A 178 -13.88 2.28 4.73
N THR A 179 -14.89 1.74 5.42
CA THR A 179 -15.53 0.48 5.04
C THR A 179 -16.13 0.55 3.64
N TRP A 180 -16.82 1.64 3.28
CA TRP A 180 -17.42 1.76 1.95
C TRP A 180 -16.37 1.85 0.83
N HIS A 181 -15.31 2.62 1.04
CA HIS A 181 -14.21 2.73 0.08
C HIS A 181 -13.46 1.41 -0.09
N ILE A 182 -13.21 0.67 1.00
CA ILE A 182 -12.65 -0.68 0.94
C ILE A 182 -13.59 -1.63 0.19
N THR A 183 -14.89 -1.58 0.50
CA THR A 183 -15.91 -2.45 -0.10
C THR A 183 -16.02 -2.23 -1.61
N ILE A 184 -16.21 -0.98 -2.05
CA ILE A 184 -16.34 -0.65 -3.47
C ILE A 184 -15.07 -1.05 -4.22
N SER A 185 -13.89 -0.72 -3.69
CA SER A 185 -12.62 -1.07 -4.33
C SER A 185 -12.46 -2.59 -4.47
N LYS A 186 -12.79 -3.34 -3.41
CA LYS A 186 -12.71 -4.81 -3.44
C LYS A 186 -13.79 -5.49 -4.28
N ILE A 187 -14.97 -4.90 -4.42
CA ILE A 187 -15.99 -5.37 -5.38
C ILE A 187 -15.46 -5.20 -6.80
N VAL A 188 -14.92 -4.01 -7.14
CA VAL A 188 -14.29 -3.76 -8.45
C VAL A 188 -13.15 -4.74 -8.71
N ALA A 189 -12.29 -4.98 -7.72
CA ALA A 189 -11.22 -5.97 -7.83
C ALA A 189 -11.75 -7.38 -8.10
N THR A 190 -12.75 -7.81 -7.32
CA THR A 190 -13.37 -9.14 -7.45
C THR A 190 -13.97 -9.32 -8.84
N ILE A 191 -14.71 -8.33 -9.34
CA ILE A 191 -15.27 -8.35 -10.70
C ILE A 191 -14.13 -8.48 -11.73
N GLY A 192 -13.07 -7.67 -11.62
CA GLY A 192 -11.92 -7.74 -12.52
C GLY A 192 -11.24 -9.12 -12.53
N PHE A 193 -11.03 -9.72 -11.36
CA PHE A 193 -10.45 -11.06 -11.25
C PHE A 193 -11.35 -12.14 -11.85
N LEU A 194 -12.66 -12.11 -11.59
CA LEU A 194 -13.61 -13.08 -12.13
C LEU A 194 -13.77 -12.95 -13.65
N VAL A 195 -13.83 -11.71 -14.16
CA VAL A 195 -13.86 -11.44 -15.60
C VAL A 195 -12.57 -11.95 -16.27
N ALA A 196 -11.42 -11.79 -15.62
CA ALA A 196 -10.15 -12.30 -16.15
C ALA A 196 -10.09 -13.84 -16.25
N CYS A 197 -10.89 -14.57 -15.47
CA CYS A 197 -11.03 -16.03 -15.58
C CYS A 197 -11.88 -16.49 -16.77
N ALA A 198 -12.73 -15.61 -17.31
CA ALA A 198 -13.62 -15.94 -18.42
C ALA A 198 -12.85 -16.12 -19.75
N PRO A 199 -13.38 -16.90 -20.70
CA PRO A 199 -12.76 -17.07 -22.03
C PRO A 199 -12.96 -15.80 -22.88
N LEU A 200 -12.10 -14.80 -22.66
CA LEU A 200 -12.14 -13.50 -23.33
C LEU A 200 -11.10 -13.39 -24.44
N GLY A 201 -11.39 -12.56 -25.46
CA GLY A 201 -10.39 -12.11 -26.42
C GLY A 201 -9.34 -11.18 -25.79
N VAL A 202 -8.31 -10.81 -26.56
CA VAL A 202 -7.16 -9.99 -26.10
C VAL A 202 -7.61 -8.70 -25.39
N ALA A 203 -8.52 -7.95 -26.02
CA ALA A 203 -9.03 -6.69 -25.45
C ALA A 203 -9.76 -6.92 -24.12
N GLY A 204 -10.62 -7.95 -24.03
CA GLY A 204 -11.36 -8.27 -22.81
C GLY A 204 -10.44 -8.66 -21.65
N ARG A 205 -9.39 -9.46 -21.93
CA ARG A 205 -8.39 -9.85 -20.92
C ARG A 205 -7.61 -8.64 -20.41
N TYR A 206 -7.19 -7.74 -21.29
CA TYR A 206 -6.48 -6.52 -20.89
C TYR A 206 -7.37 -5.57 -20.09
N VAL A 207 -8.64 -5.40 -20.47
CA VAL A 207 -9.62 -4.62 -19.69
C VAL A 207 -9.79 -5.22 -18.29
N ALA A 208 -9.88 -6.55 -18.18
CA ALA A 208 -9.97 -7.22 -16.88
C ALA A 208 -8.72 -6.93 -16.00
N MET A 209 -7.53 -6.93 -16.61
CA MET A 209 -6.26 -6.57 -15.95
C MET A 209 -6.26 -5.14 -15.40
N VAL A 210 -6.79 -4.19 -16.17
CA VAL A 210 -6.96 -2.79 -15.73
C VAL A 210 -7.92 -2.74 -14.54
N ILE A 211 -9.08 -3.39 -14.64
CA ILE A 211 -10.13 -3.35 -13.60
C ILE A 211 -9.62 -3.91 -12.27
N PHE A 212 -9.02 -5.11 -12.25
CA PHE A 212 -8.55 -5.68 -10.98
C PHE A 212 -7.37 -4.90 -10.39
N THR A 213 -6.54 -4.29 -11.23
CA THR A 213 -5.41 -3.47 -10.75
C THR A 213 -5.94 -2.21 -10.07
N ILE A 214 -6.94 -1.55 -10.66
CA ILE A 214 -7.58 -0.37 -10.06
C ILE A 214 -8.23 -0.72 -8.71
N GLY A 215 -9.02 -1.78 -8.64
CA GLY A 215 -9.76 -2.13 -7.42
C GLY A 215 -8.89 -2.61 -6.25
N THR A 216 -7.66 -3.05 -6.52
CA THR A 216 -6.73 -3.50 -5.47
C THR A 216 -5.86 -2.38 -4.92
N TYR A 217 -5.60 -1.35 -5.72
CA TYR A 217 -4.78 -0.21 -5.32
C TYR A 217 -5.53 0.74 -4.37
N GLY A 218 -4.80 1.36 -3.44
CA GLY A 218 -5.34 2.32 -2.45
C GLY A 218 -5.96 1.73 -1.18
N VAL A 219 -6.42 0.47 -1.20
CA VAL A 219 -7.00 -0.17 0.01
C VAL A 219 -5.95 -0.39 1.10
N ASN A 220 -4.69 -0.63 0.76
CA ASN A 220 -3.61 -0.82 1.75
C ASN A 220 -3.47 0.39 2.70
N SER A 221 -3.43 1.61 2.15
CA SER A 221 -3.31 2.84 2.92
C SER A 221 -4.53 3.07 3.82
N LEU A 222 -5.72 2.69 3.35
CA LEU A 222 -6.95 2.76 4.16
C LEU A 222 -6.89 1.80 5.35
N ILE A 223 -6.46 0.54 5.14
CA ILE A 223 -6.36 -0.46 6.20
C ILE A 223 -5.36 -0.04 7.28
N LEU A 224 -4.14 0.37 6.88
CA LEU A 224 -3.10 0.80 7.81
C LEU A 224 -3.49 2.09 8.54
N GLY A 225 -4.09 3.04 7.82
CA GLY A 225 -4.64 4.26 8.41
C GLY A 225 -5.74 3.99 9.43
N TRP A 226 -6.64 3.04 9.14
CA TRP A 226 -7.71 2.63 10.05
C TRP A 226 -7.18 1.91 11.29
N CYS A 227 -6.23 0.99 11.11
CA CYS A 227 -5.55 0.32 12.22
C CYS A 227 -4.87 1.34 13.13
N GLY A 228 -4.14 2.30 12.55
CA GLY A 228 -3.43 3.33 13.29
C GLY A 228 -4.34 4.29 14.06
N SER A 229 -5.56 4.56 13.57
CA SER A 229 -6.54 5.38 14.29
C SER A 229 -7.30 4.62 15.37
N THR A 230 -7.50 3.31 15.19
CA THR A 230 -8.36 2.51 16.09
C THR A 230 -7.56 1.82 17.20
N CYS A 231 -6.40 1.26 16.87
CA CYS A 231 -5.56 0.51 17.82
C CYS A 231 -4.51 1.40 18.51
N GLY A 232 -4.58 2.72 18.33
CA GLY A 232 -3.57 3.67 18.73
C GLY A 232 -3.87 4.48 19.99
N GLN A 233 -4.41 3.83 21.05
CA GLN A 233 -4.70 4.51 22.32
C GLN A 233 -3.44 5.10 23.00
N THR A 234 -2.29 4.45 22.84
CA THR A 234 -0.97 4.99 23.23
C THR A 234 -0.01 4.94 22.03
N PRO A 235 1.05 5.78 22.01
CA PRO A 235 2.07 5.75 20.96
C PRO A 235 2.72 4.38 20.80
N GLU A 236 3.05 3.70 21.90
CA GLU A 236 3.73 2.40 21.91
C GLU A 236 2.80 1.30 21.39
N LYS A 237 1.55 1.28 21.85
CA LYS A 237 0.55 0.31 21.35
C LYS A 237 0.31 0.51 19.86
N LYS A 238 0.21 1.77 19.39
CA LYS A 238 0.04 2.09 17.97
C LYS A 238 1.19 1.54 17.13
N ALA A 239 2.43 1.78 17.56
CA ALA A 239 3.62 1.32 16.86
C ALA A 239 3.66 -0.21 16.77
N VAL A 240 3.42 -0.89 17.89
CA VAL A 240 3.39 -2.37 17.91
C VAL A 240 2.25 -2.92 17.06
N ALA A 241 1.04 -2.36 17.16
CA ALA A 241 -0.12 -2.81 16.39
C ALA A 241 0.14 -2.72 14.88
N ILE A 242 0.66 -1.58 14.41
CA ILE A 242 1.03 -1.42 12.99
C ILE A 242 2.14 -2.41 12.61
N GLY A 243 3.13 -2.63 13.48
CA GLY A 243 4.20 -3.61 13.25
C GLY A 243 3.69 -5.04 13.10
N ILE A 244 2.81 -5.49 13.99
CA ILE A 244 2.17 -6.82 13.93
C ILE A 244 1.37 -6.95 12.63
N VAL A 245 0.49 -5.98 12.34
CA VAL A 245 -0.35 -5.99 11.13
C VAL A 245 0.51 -6.03 9.88
N THR A 246 1.55 -5.21 9.79
CA THR A 246 2.43 -5.13 8.61
C THR A 246 3.24 -6.41 8.42
N THR A 247 3.70 -7.03 9.51
CA THR A 247 4.45 -8.29 9.47
C THR A 247 3.57 -9.43 8.95
N ILE A 248 2.38 -9.59 9.55
CA ILE A 248 1.42 -10.62 9.14
C ILE A 248 0.95 -10.35 7.70
N MET A 249 0.69 -9.09 7.35
CA MET A 249 0.34 -8.69 5.99
C MET A 249 1.36 -9.21 4.98
N ASN A 250 2.66 -8.92 5.16
CA ASN A 250 3.73 -9.33 4.23
C ASN A 250 3.94 -10.86 4.16
N ALA A 251 3.56 -11.62 5.18
CA ALA A 251 3.64 -13.08 5.15
C ALA A 251 2.81 -13.70 4.01
N SER A 252 1.83 -12.97 3.43
CA SER A 252 1.08 -13.43 2.27
C SER A 252 1.96 -13.72 1.04
N PHE A 253 3.09 -13.02 0.89
CA PHE A 253 3.99 -13.22 -0.25
C PHE A 253 4.81 -14.51 -0.19
N ILE A 254 4.82 -15.19 0.95
CA ILE A 254 5.52 -16.48 1.09
C ILE A 254 4.75 -17.58 0.35
N TRP A 255 3.43 -17.61 0.50
CA TRP A 255 2.61 -18.72 0.02
C TRP A 255 1.80 -18.41 -1.25
N THR A 256 1.48 -17.14 -1.53
CA THR A 256 0.73 -16.78 -2.75
C THR A 256 1.42 -17.14 -4.07
N PRO A 257 2.76 -17.19 -4.21
CA PRO A 257 3.42 -17.69 -5.42
C PRO A 257 3.02 -19.11 -5.81
N TYR A 258 2.70 -19.99 -4.86
CA TYR A 258 2.28 -21.36 -5.14
C TYR A 258 0.91 -21.44 -5.84
N LEU A 259 0.14 -20.34 -5.83
CA LEU A 259 -1.12 -20.23 -6.58
C LEU A 259 -0.92 -19.91 -8.07
N TRP A 260 0.32 -19.69 -8.52
CA TRP A 260 0.68 -19.35 -9.90
C TRP A 260 1.43 -20.49 -10.63
N PRO A 261 0.91 -21.72 -10.69
CA PRO A 261 1.58 -22.79 -11.40
C PRO A 261 1.60 -22.52 -12.90
N LYS A 262 2.71 -22.86 -13.56
CA LYS A 262 2.85 -22.71 -15.02
C LYS A 262 1.79 -23.52 -15.80
N SER A 263 1.30 -24.62 -15.22
CA SER A 263 0.26 -25.48 -15.82
C SER A 263 -1.11 -24.82 -15.94
N ASP A 264 -1.36 -23.73 -15.20
CA ASP A 264 -2.63 -22.99 -15.25
C ASP A 264 -2.59 -21.82 -16.26
N ALA A 265 -1.44 -21.61 -16.92
CA ALA A 265 -1.33 -20.70 -18.04
C ALA A 265 -2.24 -21.17 -19.21
N PRO A 266 -2.77 -20.26 -20.04
CA PRO A 266 -2.56 -18.81 -20.03
C PRO A 266 -3.53 -18.03 -19.12
N ARG A 267 -4.53 -18.69 -18.54
CA ARG A 267 -5.61 -18.01 -17.83
C ARG A 267 -5.32 -17.74 -16.36
N TYR A 268 -4.49 -18.57 -15.73
CA TYR A 268 -4.17 -18.49 -14.30
C TYR A 268 -5.45 -18.45 -13.43
N VAL A 269 -6.42 -19.32 -13.75
CA VAL A 269 -7.74 -19.36 -13.11
C VAL A 269 -7.61 -19.58 -11.60
N ILE A 270 -6.69 -20.46 -11.16
CA ILE A 270 -6.45 -20.74 -9.74
C ILE A 270 -6.02 -19.46 -9.03
N ALA A 271 -5.05 -18.74 -9.60
CA ALA A 271 -4.48 -17.55 -8.99
C ALA A 271 -5.48 -16.39 -8.93
N LEU A 272 -6.21 -16.16 -10.03
CA LEU A 272 -7.17 -15.07 -10.16
C LEU A 272 -8.44 -15.34 -9.34
N SER A 273 -8.98 -16.56 -9.35
CA SER A 273 -10.13 -16.92 -8.51
C SER A 273 -9.80 -16.86 -7.02
N SER A 274 -8.60 -17.29 -6.62
CA SER A 274 -8.12 -17.13 -5.25
C SER A 274 -8.00 -15.65 -4.87
N SER A 275 -7.47 -14.81 -5.76
CA SER A 275 -7.36 -13.35 -5.54
C SER A 275 -8.74 -12.67 -5.41
N ALA A 276 -9.75 -13.17 -6.13
CA ALA A 276 -11.14 -12.78 -5.96
C ALA A 276 -11.67 -13.18 -4.57
N ALA A 277 -11.43 -14.42 -4.14
CA ALA A 277 -11.84 -14.90 -2.81
C ALA A 277 -11.18 -14.09 -1.67
N PHE A 278 -9.89 -13.79 -1.78
CA PHE A 278 -9.19 -12.94 -0.79
C PHE A 278 -9.70 -11.50 -0.80
N SER A 279 -10.08 -10.97 -1.96
CA SER A 279 -10.74 -9.66 -2.06
C SER A 279 -12.10 -9.64 -1.37
N ILE A 280 -12.89 -10.71 -1.51
CA ILE A 280 -14.15 -10.91 -0.79
C ILE A 280 -13.92 -10.97 0.72
N ALA A 281 -12.99 -11.82 1.17
CA ALA A 281 -12.63 -11.93 2.57
C ALA A 281 -12.19 -10.57 3.17
N THR A 282 -11.47 -9.76 2.40
CA THR A 282 -11.06 -8.42 2.83
C THR A 282 -12.25 -7.52 3.13
N PHE A 283 -13.21 -7.37 2.20
CA PHE A 283 -14.34 -6.47 2.45
C PHE A 283 -15.30 -7.02 3.49
N LEU A 284 -15.51 -8.35 3.56
CA LEU A 284 -16.30 -8.96 4.62
C LEU A 284 -15.69 -8.67 6.01
N THR A 285 -14.37 -8.73 6.12
CA THR A 285 -13.67 -8.37 7.36
C THR A 285 -13.81 -6.88 7.69
N ALA A 286 -13.83 -6.01 6.67
CA ALA A 286 -14.10 -4.58 6.88
C ALA A 286 -15.51 -4.35 7.45
N TRP A 287 -16.52 -5.09 6.98
CA TRP A 287 -17.88 -5.05 7.54
C TRP A 287 -17.94 -5.59 8.97
N VAL A 288 -17.23 -6.67 9.28
CA VAL A 288 -17.08 -7.16 10.66
C VAL A 288 -16.52 -6.05 11.56
N ALA A 289 -15.44 -5.38 11.13
CA ALA A 289 -14.86 -4.26 11.85
C ALA A 289 -15.87 -3.11 12.03
N LYS A 290 -16.59 -2.72 10.98
CA LYS A 290 -17.65 -1.69 11.05
C LYS A 290 -18.72 -2.04 12.07
N ILE A 291 -19.24 -3.27 12.06
CA ILE A 291 -20.27 -3.72 13.02
C ILE A 291 -19.73 -3.66 14.45
N VAL A 292 -18.49 -4.10 14.68
CA VAL A 292 -17.85 -4.01 16.00
C VAL A 292 -17.74 -2.55 16.46
N PHE A 293 -17.32 -1.64 15.58
CA PHE A 293 -17.22 -0.22 15.92
C PHE A 293 -18.57 0.45 16.11
N MET A 294 -19.59 0.11 15.33
CA MET A 294 -20.96 0.61 15.56
C MET A 294 -21.46 0.21 16.95
N ARG A 295 -21.21 -1.03 17.37
CA ARG A 295 -21.55 -1.51 18.71
C ARG A 295 -20.76 -0.78 19.81
N ARG A 296 -19.46 -0.55 19.61
CA ARG A 296 -18.61 0.19 20.55
C ARG A 296 -19.04 1.66 20.66
N ASN A 297 -19.29 2.32 19.53
CA ASN A 297 -19.77 3.70 19.49
C ASN A 297 -21.15 3.84 20.14
N LYS A 298 -22.06 2.89 19.93
CA LYS A 298 -23.38 2.89 20.60
C LYS A 298 -23.21 2.82 22.13
N LYS A 299 -22.38 1.89 22.63
CA LYS A 299 -22.09 1.79 24.08
C LYS A 299 -21.43 3.05 24.64
N MET A 300 -20.52 3.68 23.89
CA MET A 300 -19.89 4.94 24.31
C MET A 300 -20.92 6.07 24.44
N ARG A 301 -21.83 6.20 23.45
CA ARG A 301 -22.92 7.19 23.50
C ARG A 301 -23.87 6.97 24.68
N GLU A 302 -24.06 5.72 25.08
CA GLU A 302 -24.93 5.35 26.22
C GLU A 302 -24.24 5.53 27.58
N SER A 303 -22.90 5.48 27.64
CA SER A 303 -22.13 5.52 28.90
C SER A 303 -21.62 6.91 29.27
N ASP A 304 -21.35 7.77 28.29
CA ASP A 304 -20.77 9.08 28.55
C ASP A 304 -21.17 10.10 27.46
N ALA A 305 -22.02 11.06 27.84
CA ALA A 305 -22.61 12.05 26.93
C ALA A 305 -21.59 13.11 26.46
N GLU A 306 -20.42 13.20 27.11
CA GLU A 306 -19.36 14.17 26.77
C GLU A 306 -18.36 13.64 25.75
N VAL A 307 -18.45 12.38 25.33
CA VAL A 307 -17.53 11.78 24.35
C VAL A 307 -17.75 12.38 22.96
N GLN A 308 -16.86 13.29 22.56
CA GLN A 308 -16.91 13.95 21.24
C GLN A 308 -16.23 13.15 20.12
N THR A 309 -15.37 12.17 20.44
CA THR A 309 -14.62 11.36 19.46
C THR A 309 -15.11 9.92 19.39
N PHE A 310 -15.61 9.51 18.21
CA PHE A 310 -16.10 8.15 17.95
C PHE A 310 -15.15 7.37 17.03
N PHE A 311 -15.20 6.04 17.09
CA PHE A 311 -14.49 5.20 16.13
C PHE A 311 -15.00 5.47 14.73
N VAL A 312 -14.07 5.57 13.79
CA VAL A 312 -14.41 5.75 12.38
C VAL A 312 -14.80 4.42 11.74
N TYR A 313 -15.82 4.45 10.89
CA TYR A 313 -16.26 3.32 10.07
C TYR A 313 -15.50 3.24 8.77
#